data_AF-A0A946AME5-F1
#
_entry.id   AF-A0A946AME5-F1
#
_cell.length_a   1.000
_cell.length_b   1.000
_cell.length_c   1.000
_cell.angle_alpha   90.00
_cell.angle_beta   90.00
_cell.angle_gamma   90.00
#
_symmetry.space_group_name_H-M   'P 1'
#
loop_
_entity.id
_entity.type
_entity.pdbx_description
1 polymer ?
#
loop_
_entity_poly.entity_id
_entity_poly.type
_entity_poly.pdbx_seq_one_letter_code
_entity_poly.pdbx_strand_id
1 'polypeptide(L)'
;MKGPMKGATIGHAKQRIRDGRYIGITEPGIIAAESPNPIVNALVIMPDMEKRLEAFVRTAHGIIVFPGGVGTAEEILYVLGILLHPDNQALPLPLIMTGPPESKEYFRKIDSFIGATLGPDARSRYEIIIDDPEQVAQKMSNGFAKVREFRRDHGDAYYFNWRLKIDHDFQMPFQATHDSMRELDLREDLPAHVLAGNLRRVFSGIVSGNVREDTIAAIEQSGLFDISGSVEIMRLLDDLLCSFVEQGRMKLARDEYKPCYRVIA
;
A
#
# COMPACT_ATOMS: atom_id res chain seq x y z
N MET A 1 -2.20 12.26 -2.81
CA MET A 1 -3.00 12.29 -1.55
C MET A 1 -3.81 13.59 -1.31
N LYS A 2 -4.19 14.38 -2.33
CA LYS A 2 -4.92 15.67 -2.14
C LYS A 2 -6.38 15.66 -2.62
N GLY A 3 -6.64 14.99 -3.75
CA GLY A 3 -7.93 15.03 -4.44
C GLY A 3 -9.15 14.66 -3.58
N PRO A 4 -9.14 13.51 -2.87
CA PRO A 4 -10.28 13.05 -2.09
C PRO A 4 -10.77 14.06 -1.04
N MET A 5 -9.85 14.73 -0.32
CA MET A 5 -10.22 15.72 0.70
C MET A 5 -10.91 16.95 0.10
N LYS A 6 -10.52 17.38 -1.10
CA LYS A 6 -11.20 18.48 -1.81
C LYS A 6 -12.62 18.11 -2.19
N GLY A 7 -12.82 16.91 -2.75
CA GLY A 7 -14.16 16.40 -3.08
C GLY A 7 -15.04 16.24 -1.83
N ALA A 8 -14.48 15.64 -0.77
CA ALA A 8 -15.15 15.47 0.51
C ALA A 8 -15.57 16.80 1.14
N THR A 9 -14.77 17.86 1.00
CA THR A 9 -15.14 19.21 1.48
C THR A 9 -16.45 19.71 0.85
N ILE A 10 -16.62 19.51 -0.46
CA ILE A 10 -17.87 19.88 -1.15
C ILE A 10 -19.03 18.97 -0.70
N GLY A 11 -18.79 17.67 -0.57
CA GLY A 11 -19.79 16.70 -0.09
C GLY A 11 -20.28 17.02 1.33
N HIS A 12 -19.36 17.23 2.26
CA HIS A 12 -19.64 17.61 3.65
C HIS A 12 -20.41 18.94 3.73
N ALA A 13 -20.03 19.95 2.94
CA ALA A 13 -20.77 21.22 2.90
C ALA A 13 -22.22 21.04 2.45
N LYS A 14 -22.46 20.22 1.40
CA LYS A 14 -23.82 19.89 0.92
C LYS A 14 -24.64 19.15 1.96
N GLN A 15 -24.01 18.23 2.72
CA GLN A 15 -24.65 17.44 3.77
C GLN A 15 -24.66 18.12 5.16
N ARG A 16 -24.19 19.38 5.25
CA ARG A 16 -24.08 20.16 6.49
C ARG A 16 -23.23 19.50 7.59
N ILE A 17 -22.25 18.68 7.21
CA ILE A 17 -21.27 18.10 8.12
C ILE A 17 -20.24 19.19 8.45
N ARG A 18 -20.20 19.61 9.72
CA ARG A 18 -19.33 20.73 10.19
C ARG A 18 -18.04 20.26 10.86
N ASP A 19 -17.99 19.00 11.26
CA ASP A 19 -16.93 18.35 12.03
C ASP A 19 -16.17 17.29 11.22
N GLY A 20 -16.20 17.41 9.88
CA GLY A 20 -15.48 16.52 8.98
C GLY A 20 -13.99 16.46 9.30
N ARG A 21 -13.44 15.24 9.39
CA ARG A 21 -12.03 15.00 9.74
C ARG A 21 -11.20 14.65 8.51
N TYR A 22 -10.17 15.45 8.25
CA TYR A 22 -9.18 15.22 7.20
C TYR A 22 -7.84 14.95 7.87
N ILE A 23 -7.60 13.67 8.16
CA ILE A 23 -6.43 13.23 8.89
C ILE A 23 -5.29 13.02 7.89
N GLY A 24 -4.17 13.72 8.09
CA GLY A 24 -2.92 13.47 7.39
C GLY A 24 -1.97 12.73 8.34
N ILE A 25 -1.49 11.56 7.92
CA ILE A 25 -0.48 10.79 8.67
C ILE A 25 0.78 10.76 7.81
N THR A 26 1.87 11.30 8.36
CA THR A 26 3.18 11.41 7.69
C THR A 26 4.29 10.99 8.65
N GLU A 27 5.54 11.03 8.21
CA GLU A 27 6.72 10.74 9.02
C GLU A 27 7.94 11.56 8.50
N PRO A 28 9.02 11.72 9.27
CA PRO A 28 10.13 12.61 8.91
C PRO A 28 10.82 12.32 7.57
N GLY A 29 10.91 11.05 7.15
CA GLY A 29 11.60 10.63 5.94
C GLY A 29 10.93 11.08 4.63
N ILE A 30 9.62 11.30 4.63
CA ILE A 30 8.82 11.59 3.44
C ILE A 30 8.14 12.96 3.47
N ILE A 31 7.99 13.60 4.64
CA ILE A 31 7.20 14.82 4.79
C ILE A 31 7.69 15.97 3.88
N ALA A 32 8.98 16.03 3.57
CA ALA A 32 9.53 17.03 2.65
C ALA A 32 9.11 16.75 1.19
N ALA A 33 9.18 15.49 0.75
CA ALA A 33 8.77 15.08 -0.59
C ALA A 33 7.23 15.11 -0.77
N GLU A 34 6.49 14.79 0.29
CA GLU A 34 5.04 14.66 0.30
C GLU A 34 4.39 15.56 1.36
N SER A 35 4.66 16.86 1.24
CA SER A 35 4.18 17.86 2.20
C SER A 35 2.65 17.86 2.41
N PRO A 36 2.17 17.91 3.67
CA PRO A 36 0.74 17.95 3.97
C PRO A 36 0.03 19.13 3.30
N ASN A 37 -1.14 18.86 2.72
CA ASN A 37 -1.96 19.92 2.14
C ASN A 37 -2.66 20.75 3.25
N PRO A 38 -2.80 22.08 3.12
CA PRO A 38 -3.50 22.90 4.12
C PRO A 38 -4.96 22.54 4.40
N ILE A 39 -5.59 21.70 3.55
CA ILE A 39 -6.93 21.16 3.81
C ILE A 39 -6.95 20.10 4.93
N VAL A 40 -5.79 19.52 5.26
CA VAL A 40 -5.61 18.61 6.39
C VAL A 40 -5.90 19.39 7.68
N ASN A 41 -6.84 18.90 8.49
CA ASN A 41 -7.23 19.55 9.75
C ASN A 41 -6.81 18.76 11.00
N ALA A 42 -6.22 17.58 10.82
CA ALA A 42 -5.57 16.81 11.86
C ALA A 42 -4.30 16.16 11.29
N LEU A 43 -3.14 16.76 11.58
CA LEU A 43 -1.84 16.23 11.15
C LEU A 43 -1.22 15.39 12.27
N VAL A 44 -0.76 14.19 11.94
CA VAL A 44 -0.02 13.30 12.83
C VAL A 44 1.30 12.95 12.16
N ILE A 45 2.40 13.12 12.89
CA ILE A 45 3.74 12.76 12.44
C ILE A 45 4.18 11.54 13.24
N MET A 46 4.25 10.39 12.56
CA MET A 46 4.72 9.13 13.13
C MET A 46 6.26 9.09 13.11
N PRO A 47 6.92 8.29 13.96
CA PRO A 47 8.37 8.33 14.03
C PRO A 47 9.08 7.66 12.85
N ASP A 48 8.41 6.74 12.15
CA ASP A 48 8.94 6.02 10.99
C ASP A 48 7.80 5.51 10.08
N MET A 49 8.20 4.97 8.92
CA MET A 49 7.30 4.45 7.88
C MET A 49 6.43 3.29 8.38
N GLU A 50 6.99 2.31 9.08
CA GLU A 50 6.23 1.16 9.58
C GLU A 50 5.17 1.57 10.60
N LYS A 51 5.48 2.51 11.50
CA LYS A 51 4.47 3.05 12.44
C LYS A 51 3.43 3.90 11.74
N ARG A 52 3.79 4.60 10.65
CA ARG A 52 2.81 5.25 9.76
C ARG A 52 1.87 4.23 9.12
N LEU A 53 2.39 3.13 8.59
CA LEU A 53 1.59 2.05 8.01
C LEU A 53 0.68 1.37 9.05
N GLU A 54 1.20 1.09 10.25
CA GLU A 54 0.40 0.54 11.34
C GLU A 54 -0.72 1.52 11.75
N ALA A 55 -0.44 2.82 11.85
CA ALA A 55 -1.45 3.82 12.16
C ALA A 55 -2.59 3.84 11.13
N PHE A 56 -2.30 3.69 9.83
CA PHE A 56 -3.33 3.59 8.80
C PHE A 56 -4.26 2.39 9.05
N VAL A 57 -3.73 1.18 9.19
CA VAL A 57 -4.55 -0.04 9.31
C VAL A 57 -5.27 -0.16 10.66
N ARG A 58 -4.70 0.41 11.73
CA ARG A 58 -5.33 0.44 13.05
C ARG A 58 -6.51 1.40 13.11
N THR A 59 -6.43 2.53 12.41
CA THR A 59 -7.47 3.57 12.43
C THR A 59 -8.50 3.42 11.31
N ALA A 60 -8.19 2.66 10.26
CA ALA A 60 -9.09 2.45 9.14
C ALA A 60 -10.33 1.62 9.52
N HIS A 61 -11.49 2.09 9.04
CA HIS A 61 -12.73 1.31 8.94
C HIS A 61 -12.97 0.80 7.51
N GLY A 62 -12.15 1.24 6.57
CA GLY A 62 -12.16 0.87 5.17
C GLY A 62 -11.05 1.59 4.42
N ILE A 63 -10.57 1.00 3.34
CA ILE A 63 -9.42 1.49 2.58
C ILE A 63 -9.79 1.58 1.11
N ILE A 64 -9.58 2.75 0.51
CA ILE A 64 -9.69 2.97 -0.93
C ILE A 64 -8.28 3.20 -1.48
N VAL A 65 -7.91 2.42 -2.50
CA VAL A 65 -6.61 2.53 -3.18
C VAL A 65 -6.84 3.00 -4.62
N PHE A 66 -6.13 4.05 -5.02
CA PHE A 66 -6.13 4.58 -6.39
C PHE A 66 -4.86 4.11 -7.13
N PRO A 67 -4.79 4.23 -8.47
CA PRO A 67 -3.56 3.94 -9.20
C PRO A 67 -2.39 4.78 -8.71
N GLY A 68 -1.26 4.13 -8.47
CA GLY A 68 -0.05 4.77 -7.99
C GLY A 68 1.19 4.02 -8.47
N GLY A 69 2.35 4.38 -7.91
CA GLY A 69 3.62 3.74 -8.25
C GLY A 69 3.98 2.61 -7.29
N VAL A 70 5.28 2.35 -7.18
CA VAL A 70 5.86 1.36 -6.27
C VAL A 70 5.47 1.56 -4.81
N GLY A 71 5.33 2.80 -4.33
CA GLY A 71 4.87 3.06 -2.95
C GLY A 71 3.41 2.64 -2.72
N THR A 72 2.56 2.75 -3.73
CA THR A 72 1.17 2.25 -3.62
C THR A 72 1.12 0.73 -3.69
N ALA A 73 2.00 0.10 -4.48
CA ALA A 73 2.14 -1.36 -4.47
C ALA A 73 2.63 -1.87 -3.10
N GLU A 74 3.58 -1.18 -2.47
CA GLU A 74 4.03 -1.45 -1.09
C GLU A 74 2.85 -1.42 -0.11
N GLU A 75 2.03 -0.36 -0.14
CA GLU A 75 0.87 -0.21 0.75
C GLU A 75 -0.19 -1.31 0.51
N ILE A 76 -0.43 -1.70 -0.74
CA ILE A 76 -1.33 -2.82 -1.06
C ILE A 76 -0.82 -4.13 -0.44
N LEU A 77 0.46 -4.45 -0.64
CA LEU A 77 1.07 -5.66 -0.11
C LEU A 77 1.14 -5.67 1.42
N TYR A 78 1.34 -4.50 2.04
CA TYR A 78 1.28 -4.34 3.48
C TYR A 78 -0.10 -4.73 4.04
N VAL A 79 -1.16 -4.13 3.48
CA VAL A 79 -2.53 -4.41 3.93
C VAL A 79 -2.92 -5.86 3.66
N LEU A 80 -2.60 -6.40 2.48
CA LEU A 80 -2.91 -7.78 2.14
C LEU A 80 -2.15 -8.78 3.01
N GLY A 81 -0.85 -8.55 3.24
CA GLY A 81 -0.04 -9.39 4.11
C GLY A 81 -0.64 -9.50 5.51
N ILE A 82 -1.09 -8.37 6.08
CA ILE A 82 -1.81 -8.36 7.35
C ILE A 82 -3.13 -9.13 7.24
N LEU A 83 -3.99 -8.81 6.27
CA LEU A 83 -5.32 -9.45 6.15
C LEU A 83 -5.28 -10.96 5.83
N LEU A 84 -4.17 -11.44 5.28
CA LEU A 84 -3.90 -12.85 5.01
C LEU A 84 -3.41 -13.63 6.23
N HIS A 85 -3.05 -12.96 7.32
CA HIS A 85 -2.70 -13.65 8.56
C HIS A 85 -3.88 -14.51 9.05
N PRO A 86 -3.66 -15.76 9.51
CA PRO A 86 -4.73 -16.64 9.97
C PRO A 86 -5.67 -16.01 11.01
N ASP A 87 -5.13 -15.29 11.99
CA ASP A 87 -5.93 -14.61 13.04
C ASP A 87 -6.79 -13.44 12.54
N ASN A 88 -6.56 -12.97 11.31
CA ASN A 88 -7.29 -11.86 10.70
C ASN A 88 -8.41 -12.32 9.76
N GLN A 89 -8.60 -13.63 9.60
CA GLN A 89 -9.48 -14.16 8.55
C GLN A 89 -10.91 -13.61 8.62
N ALA A 90 -11.44 -13.43 9.82
CA ALA A 90 -12.78 -12.95 10.08
C ALA A 90 -12.94 -11.42 10.03
N LEU A 91 -11.84 -10.65 9.91
CA LEU A 91 -11.91 -9.19 9.93
C LEU A 91 -12.62 -8.65 8.68
N PRO A 92 -13.71 -7.88 8.83
CA PRO A 92 -14.47 -7.38 7.70
C PRO A 92 -13.96 -6.01 7.26
N LEU A 93 -12.65 -5.82 7.12
CA LEU A 93 -12.07 -4.54 6.66
C LEU A 93 -12.26 -4.41 5.14
N PRO A 94 -13.13 -3.51 4.64
CA PRO A 94 -13.33 -3.36 3.20
C PRO A 94 -12.11 -2.69 2.57
N LEU A 95 -11.58 -3.31 1.52
CA LEU A 95 -10.50 -2.79 0.69
C LEU A 95 -11.01 -2.69 -0.76
N ILE A 96 -11.06 -1.46 -1.29
CA ILE A 96 -11.50 -1.22 -2.67
C ILE A 96 -10.38 -0.57 -3.45
N MET A 97 -10.05 -1.15 -4.59
CA MET A 97 -9.17 -0.60 -5.59
C MET A 97 -10.02 0.07 -6.67
N THR A 98 -9.77 1.34 -6.99
CA THR A 98 -10.65 2.08 -7.91
C THR A 98 -9.92 3.16 -8.69
N GLY A 99 -10.42 3.47 -9.87
CA GLY A 99 -9.90 4.54 -10.71
C GLY A 99 -10.76 4.77 -11.94
N PRO A 100 -10.36 5.74 -12.79
CA PRO A 100 -11.07 6.06 -14.03
C PRO A 100 -10.87 4.95 -15.08
N PRO A 101 -11.62 4.97 -16.20
CA PRO A 101 -11.56 3.92 -17.23
C PRO A 101 -10.14 3.59 -17.72
N GLU A 102 -9.28 4.60 -17.88
CA GLU A 102 -7.88 4.45 -18.32
C GLU A 102 -7.01 3.66 -17.33
N SER A 103 -7.46 3.47 -16.08
CA SER A 103 -6.75 2.67 -15.07
C SER A 103 -7.05 1.17 -15.11
N LYS A 104 -7.92 0.72 -16.03
CA LYS A 104 -8.33 -0.69 -16.13
C LYS A 104 -7.14 -1.64 -16.31
N GLU A 105 -6.21 -1.34 -17.21
CA GLU A 105 -5.03 -2.20 -17.44
C GLU A 105 -4.07 -2.19 -16.25
N TYR A 106 -3.94 -1.05 -15.55
CA TYR A 106 -3.16 -0.97 -14.31
C TYR A 106 -3.70 -1.94 -13.26
N PHE A 107 -5.01 -1.90 -12.98
CA PHE A 107 -5.60 -2.79 -11.99
C PHE A 107 -5.63 -4.24 -12.45
N ARG A 108 -5.73 -4.52 -13.76
CA ARG A 108 -5.57 -5.88 -14.29
C ARG A 108 -4.19 -6.45 -13.99
N LYS A 109 -3.12 -5.65 -14.15
CA LYS A 109 -1.74 -6.06 -13.84
C LYS A 109 -1.55 -6.31 -12.34
N ILE A 110 -2.06 -5.42 -11.49
CA ILE A 110 -2.04 -5.59 -10.03
C ILE A 110 -2.81 -6.85 -9.60
N ASP A 111 -4.03 -7.06 -10.09
CA ASP A 111 -4.84 -8.23 -9.77
C ASP A 111 -4.20 -9.54 -10.24
N SER A 112 -3.62 -9.51 -11.44
CA SER A 112 -2.89 -10.64 -12.01
C SER A 112 -1.70 -11.00 -11.13
N PHE A 113 -0.88 -10.00 -10.76
CA PHE A 113 0.27 -10.17 -9.88
C PHE A 113 -0.13 -10.72 -8.52
N ILE A 114 -1.12 -10.12 -7.85
CA ILE A 114 -1.58 -10.56 -6.52
C ILE A 114 -2.10 -11.99 -6.55
N GLY A 115 -2.95 -12.35 -7.51
CA GLY A 115 -3.47 -13.71 -7.56
C GLY A 115 -2.45 -14.76 -7.95
N ALA A 116 -1.46 -14.40 -8.78
CA ALA A 116 -0.40 -15.32 -9.15
C ALA A 116 0.64 -15.51 -8.05
N THR A 117 0.87 -14.51 -7.20
CA THR A 117 1.87 -14.57 -6.11
C THR A 117 1.26 -14.97 -4.76
N LEU A 118 0.15 -14.35 -4.36
CA LEU A 118 -0.48 -14.50 -3.04
C LEU A 118 -1.74 -15.37 -3.05
N GLY A 119 -2.20 -15.78 -4.24
CA GLY A 119 -3.29 -16.72 -4.41
C GLY A 119 -4.71 -16.12 -4.34
N PRO A 120 -5.75 -16.97 -4.46
CA PRO A 120 -7.14 -16.55 -4.52
C PRO A 120 -7.64 -15.94 -3.20
N ASP A 121 -7.10 -16.36 -2.07
CA ASP A 121 -7.44 -15.80 -0.76
C ASP A 121 -7.08 -14.31 -0.71
N ALA A 122 -5.96 -13.91 -1.29
CA ALA A 122 -5.58 -12.51 -1.39
C ALA A 122 -6.55 -11.72 -2.27
N ARG A 123 -6.95 -12.29 -3.42
CA ARG A 123 -7.95 -11.69 -4.31
C ARG A 123 -9.30 -11.49 -3.63
N SER A 124 -9.69 -12.39 -2.72
CA SER A 124 -10.95 -12.28 -1.97
C SER A 124 -10.98 -11.12 -0.96
N ARG A 125 -9.82 -10.53 -0.64
CA ARG A 125 -9.70 -9.44 0.34
C ARG A 125 -10.00 -8.05 -0.23
N TYR A 126 -10.11 -7.90 -1.55
CA TYR A 126 -10.40 -6.62 -2.18
C TYR A 126 -11.44 -6.71 -3.29
N GLU A 127 -11.99 -5.57 -3.65
CA GLU A 127 -12.86 -5.40 -4.82
C GLU A 127 -12.25 -4.34 -5.74
N ILE A 128 -12.28 -4.58 -7.05
CA ILE A 128 -11.86 -3.59 -8.06
C ILE A 128 -13.11 -2.98 -8.69
N ILE A 129 -13.27 -1.66 -8.57
CA ILE A 129 -14.40 -0.90 -9.13
C ILE A 129 -13.85 0.17 -10.06
N ILE A 130 -14.18 0.09 -11.35
CA ILE A 130 -13.71 1.05 -12.37
C ILE A 130 -14.84 1.99 -12.74
N ASP A 131 -14.55 3.29 -12.74
CA ASP A 131 -15.45 4.35 -13.22
C ASP A 131 -16.82 4.44 -12.52
N ASP A 132 -16.89 4.02 -11.26
CA ASP A 132 -18.13 4.10 -10.47
C ASP A 132 -17.85 4.64 -9.05
N PRO A 133 -17.61 5.96 -8.91
CA PRO A 133 -17.32 6.56 -7.61
C PRO A 133 -18.50 6.47 -6.62
N GLU A 134 -19.73 6.36 -7.12
CA GLU A 134 -20.91 6.20 -6.26
C GLU A 134 -20.94 4.81 -5.64
N GLN A 135 -20.74 3.76 -6.44
CA GLN A 135 -20.65 2.39 -5.95
C GLN A 135 -19.52 2.21 -4.94
N VAL A 136 -18.35 2.81 -5.17
CA VAL A 136 -17.24 2.82 -4.20
C VAL A 136 -17.71 3.38 -2.86
N ALA A 137 -18.38 4.54 -2.86
CA ALA A 137 -18.86 5.19 -1.64
C ALA A 137 -19.94 4.35 -0.93
N GLN A 138 -20.88 3.76 -1.68
CA GLN A 138 -21.92 2.90 -1.14
C GLN A 138 -21.35 1.63 -0.51
N LYS A 139 -20.39 0.97 -1.19
CA LYS A 139 -19.71 -0.23 -0.67
C LYS A 139 -18.93 0.07 0.61
N MET A 140 -18.25 1.21 0.68
CA MET A 140 -17.57 1.66 1.90
C MET A 140 -18.56 1.91 3.05
N SER A 141 -19.65 2.63 2.78
CA SER A 141 -20.70 2.91 3.78
C SER A 141 -21.28 1.61 4.36
N ASN A 142 -21.60 0.64 3.51
CA ASN A 142 -22.07 -0.68 3.92
C ASN A 142 -21.00 -1.47 4.69
N GLY A 143 -19.73 -1.38 4.27
CA GLY A 143 -18.61 -1.99 4.97
C GLY A 143 -18.43 -1.44 6.38
N PHE A 144 -18.61 -0.14 6.60
CA PHE A 144 -18.53 0.48 7.93
C PHE A 144 -19.55 -0.10 8.91
N ALA A 145 -20.75 -0.45 8.44
CA ALA A 145 -21.76 -1.11 9.27
C ALA A 145 -21.27 -2.47 9.76
N LYS A 146 -20.66 -3.27 8.88
CA LYS A 146 -20.07 -4.58 9.21
C LYS A 146 -18.89 -4.45 10.18
N VAL A 147 -18.00 -3.49 9.96
CA VAL A 147 -16.88 -3.22 10.87
C VAL A 147 -17.38 -2.83 12.25
N ARG A 148 -18.38 -1.93 12.34
CA ARG A 148 -18.97 -1.52 13.62
C ARG A 148 -19.58 -2.70 14.38
N GLU A 149 -20.35 -3.53 13.70
CA GLU A 149 -20.93 -4.74 14.29
C GLU A 149 -19.85 -5.71 14.77
N PHE A 150 -18.86 -6.01 13.93
CA PHE A 150 -17.74 -6.86 14.30
C PHE A 150 -17.00 -6.37 15.56
N ARG A 151 -16.67 -5.08 15.63
CA ARG A 151 -15.98 -4.50 16.79
C ARG A 151 -16.83 -4.61 18.06
N ARG A 152 -18.14 -4.33 17.97
CA ARG A 152 -19.08 -4.47 19.08
C ARG A 152 -19.12 -5.90 19.60
N ASP A 153 -19.29 -6.86 18.69
CA ASP A 153 -19.48 -8.27 19.04
C ASP A 153 -18.20 -8.90 19.62
N HIS A 154 -17.03 -8.34 19.31
CA HIS A 154 -15.73 -8.81 19.80
C HIS A 154 -15.11 -7.93 20.89
N GLY A 155 -15.84 -6.93 21.39
CA GLY A 155 -15.39 -6.04 22.47
C GLY A 155 -14.17 -5.18 22.11
N ASP A 156 -13.99 -4.81 20.85
CA ASP A 156 -12.88 -3.98 20.38
C ASP A 156 -13.31 -2.51 20.21
N ALA A 157 -12.35 -1.60 20.28
CA ALA A 157 -12.62 -0.17 20.14
C ALA A 157 -13.03 0.17 18.69
N TYR A 158 -13.92 1.15 18.54
CA TYR A 158 -14.24 1.70 17.23
C TYR A 158 -13.10 2.55 16.68
N TYR A 159 -12.44 3.34 17.52
CA TYR A 159 -11.42 4.32 17.10
C TYR A 159 -10.03 3.72 16.86
N PHE A 160 -9.79 2.46 17.26
CA PHE A 160 -8.52 1.77 17.08
C PHE A 160 -8.75 0.25 17.04
N ASN A 161 -8.24 -0.42 16.02
CA ASN A 161 -8.41 -1.86 15.82
C ASN A 161 -7.37 -2.65 16.62
N TRP A 162 -7.62 -2.94 17.90
CA TRP A 162 -6.67 -3.67 18.72
C TRP A 162 -6.60 -5.15 18.36
N ARG A 163 -7.69 -5.71 17.84
CA ARG A 163 -7.76 -7.13 17.46
C ARG A 163 -7.00 -7.47 16.17
N LEU A 164 -6.69 -6.47 15.34
CA LEU A 164 -5.89 -6.68 14.14
C LEU A 164 -4.54 -7.29 14.51
N LYS A 165 -4.29 -8.52 14.06
CA LYS A 165 -2.98 -9.16 14.24
C LYS A 165 -2.02 -8.61 13.20
N ILE A 166 -0.99 -7.90 13.65
CA ILE A 166 0.10 -7.45 12.78
C ILE A 166 1.33 -8.21 13.25
N ASP A 167 1.93 -8.99 12.35
CA ASP A 167 3.17 -9.68 12.67
C ASP A 167 4.32 -8.70 12.83
N HIS A 168 5.27 -9.07 13.68
CA HIS A 168 6.41 -8.23 14.02
C HIS A 168 7.20 -7.79 12.77
N ASP A 169 7.25 -8.66 11.77
CA ASP A 169 7.87 -8.41 10.47
C ASP A 169 7.27 -7.24 9.67
N PHE A 170 6.00 -6.88 9.93
CA PHE A 170 5.34 -5.71 9.38
C PHE A 170 5.53 -4.45 10.23
N GLN A 171 6.09 -4.58 11.44
CA GLN A 171 6.33 -3.47 12.36
C GLN A 171 7.79 -3.04 12.40
N MET A 172 8.70 -3.95 12.03
CA MET A 172 10.14 -3.70 12.02
C MET A 172 10.55 -2.82 10.84
N PRO A 173 11.25 -1.70 11.10
CA PRO A 173 11.81 -0.87 10.05
C PRO A 173 12.69 -1.66 9.10
N PHE A 174 12.43 -1.51 7.80
CA PHE A 174 13.27 -2.09 6.77
C PHE A 174 14.24 -1.05 6.21
N GLN A 175 15.53 -1.27 6.41
CA GLN A 175 16.58 -0.45 5.82
C GLN A 175 17.09 -1.12 4.54
N ALA A 176 16.86 -0.48 3.39
CA ALA A 176 17.26 -1.02 2.10
C ALA A 176 18.76 -0.82 1.82
N THR A 177 19.52 -1.88 2.04
CA THR A 177 20.92 -2.06 1.61
C THR A 177 21.01 -3.18 0.57
N HIS A 178 22.10 -3.26 -0.20
CA HIS A 178 22.33 -4.34 -1.17
C HIS A 178 22.22 -5.72 -0.54
N ASP A 179 22.74 -5.89 0.68
CA ASP A 179 22.67 -7.17 1.38
C ASP A 179 21.24 -7.47 1.84
N SER A 180 20.56 -6.52 2.47
CA SER A 180 19.16 -6.72 2.92
C SER A 180 18.20 -7.02 1.77
N MET A 181 18.43 -6.43 0.58
CA MET A 181 17.62 -6.66 -0.61
C MET A 181 17.88 -8.04 -1.21
N ARG A 182 19.15 -8.49 -1.19
CA ARG A 182 19.56 -9.81 -1.67
C ARG A 182 19.09 -10.95 -0.76
N GLU A 183 18.94 -10.69 0.54
CA GLU A 183 18.52 -11.67 1.54
C GLU A 183 17.01 -11.90 1.61
N LEU A 184 16.20 -11.14 0.86
CA LEU A 184 14.74 -11.30 0.87
C LEU A 184 14.32 -12.69 0.33
N ASP A 185 13.58 -13.44 1.14
CA ASP A 185 13.05 -14.75 0.75
C ASP A 185 11.80 -14.59 -0.11
N LEU A 186 11.95 -14.82 -1.42
CA LEU A 186 10.90 -14.68 -2.42
C LEU A 186 10.59 -16.02 -3.10
N ARG A 187 10.36 -17.06 -2.28
CA ARG A 187 9.94 -18.39 -2.74
C ARG A 187 8.42 -18.53 -2.84
N GLU A 188 7.98 -19.33 -3.79
CA GLU A 188 6.56 -19.64 -4.05
C GLU A 188 5.90 -20.49 -2.94
N ASP A 189 6.68 -21.25 -2.17
CA ASP A 189 6.19 -22.15 -1.12
C ASP A 189 5.97 -21.45 0.23
N LEU A 190 6.25 -20.15 0.31
CA LEU A 190 6.03 -19.36 1.51
C LEU A 190 4.53 -19.18 1.79
N PRO A 191 4.11 -19.12 3.07
CA PRO A 191 2.78 -18.66 3.41
C PRO A 191 2.50 -17.29 2.81
N ALA A 192 1.31 -17.09 2.23
CA ALA A 192 0.99 -15.88 1.46
C ALA A 192 1.20 -14.57 2.24
N HIS A 193 0.91 -14.55 3.55
CA HIS A 193 1.16 -13.37 4.39
C HIS A 193 2.66 -13.07 4.56
N VAL A 194 3.52 -14.09 4.61
CA VAL A 194 4.98 -13.95 4.68
C VAL A 194 5.53 -13.45 3.34
N LEU A 195 5.12 -14.06 2.23
CA LEU A 195 5.53 -13.62 0.90
C LEU A 195 5.10 -12.17 0.63
N ALA A 196 3.88 -11.78 1.02
CA ALA A 196 3.42 -10.40 0.93
C ALA A 196 4.31 -9.43 1.74
N GLY A 197 4.75 -9.84 2.93
CA GLY A 197 5.69 -9.07 3.76
C GLY A 197 7.05 -8.87 3.10
N ASN A 198 7.58 -9.90 2.44
CA ASN A 198 8.86 -9.81 1.71
C ASN A 198 8.74 -8.99 0.42
N LEU A 199 7.68 -9.19 -0.36
CA LEU A 199 7.38 -8.36 -1.53
C LEU A 199 7.20 -6.88 -1.12
N ARG A 200 6.54 -6.59 0.00
CA ARG A 200 6.44 -5.24 0.56
C ARG A 200 7.82 -4.61 0.74
N ARG A 201 8.78 -5.34 1.31
CA ARG A 201 10.16 -4.88 1.51
C ARG A 201 10.89 -4.62 0.19
N VAL A 202 10.66 -5.43 -0.84
CA VAL A 202 11.17 -5.17 -2.21
C VAL A 202 10.71 -3.79 -2.70
N PHE A 203 9.40 -3.53 -2.66
CA PHE A 203 8.87 -2.24 -3.11
C PHE A 203 9.36 -1.07 -2.25
N SER A 204 9.48 -1.26 -0.93
CA SER A 204 10.05 -0.27 0.00
C SER A 204 11.51 0.08 -0.34
N GLY A 205 12.30 -0.91 -0.74
CA GLY A 205 13.67 -0.70 -1.22
C GLY A 205 13.72 0.06 -2.54
N ILE A 206 12.83 -0.26 -3.47
CA ILE A 206 12.74 0.46 -4.75
C ILE A 206 12.29 1.92 -4.53
N VAL A 207 11.32 2.16 -3.65
CA VAL A 207 10.92 3.51 -3.22
C VAL A 207 12.13 4.26 -2.66
N SER A 208 12.84 3.65 -1.70
CA SER A 208 14.02 4.23 -1.09
C SER A 208 15.09 4.60 -2.12
N GLY A 209 15.40 3.69 -3.04
CA GLY A 209 16.36 3.92 -4.13
C GLY A 209 15.93 4.96 -5.16
N ASN A 210 14.63 5.30 -5.22
CA ASN A 210 14.11 6.32 -6.13
C ASN A 210 14.07 7.73 -5.51
N VAL A 211 13.97 7.85 -4.18
CA VAL A 211 13.68 9.15 -3.52
C VAL A 211 14.58 9.51 -2.34
N ARG A 212 15.26 8.56 -1.68
CA ARG A 212 16.07 8.85 -0.48
C ARG A 212 17.54 9.05 -0.86
N GLU A 213 18.11 10.18 -0.43
CA GLU A 213 19.47 10.60 -0.81
C GLU A 213 20.54 9.59 -0.41
N ASP A 214 20.44 9.01 0.79
CA ASP A 214 21.36 7.99 1.30
C ASP A 214 21.36 6.72 0.43
N THR A 215 20.18 6.29 0.02
CA THR A 215 19.97 5.08 -0.77
C THR A 215 20.40 5.30 -2.22
N ILE A 216 20.10 6.48 -2.80
CA ILE A 216 20.57 6.90 -4.11
C ILE A 216 22.10 6.90 -4.15
N ALA A 217 22.75 7.47 -3.14
CA ALA A 217 24.22 7.47 -3.05
C ALA A 217 24.79 6.05 -2.96
N ALA A 218 24.14 5.14 -2.23
CA ALA A 218 24.55 3.74 -2.17
C ALA A 218 24.43 3.04 -3.54
N ILE A 219 23.39 3.34 -4.32
CA ILE A 219 23.22 2.79 -5.67
C ILE A 219 24.29 3.33 -6.63
N GLU A 220 24.63 4.61 -6.55
CA GLU A 220 25.69 5.22 -7.35
C GLU A 220 27.07 4.64 -7.04
N GLN A 221 27.32 4.28 -5.78
CA GLN A 221 28.62 3.75 -5.32
C GLN A 221 28.77 2.23 -5.53
N SER A 222 27.72 1.46 -5.27
CA SER A 222 27.78 -0.01 -5.19
C SER A 222 26.97 -0.72 -6.27
N GLY A 223 26.26 0.01 -7.13
CA GLY A 223 25.45 -0.54 -8.21
C GLY A 223 23.98 -0.75 -7.81
N LEU A 224 23.22 -1.44 -8.66
CA LEU A 224 21.78 -1.64 -8.47
C LEU A 224 21.49 -2.64 -7.34
N PHE A 225 20.29 -2.59 -6.77
CA PHE A 225 19.80 -3.65 -5.92
C PHE A 225 19.48 -4.91 -6.72
N ASP A 226 20.18 -6.00 -6.43
CA ASP A 226 19.87 -7.31 -6.98
C ASP A 226 18.70 -7.94 -6.19
N ILE A 227 17.63 -8.29 -6.89
CA ILE A 227 16.44 -8.93 -6.32
C ILE A 227 16.34 -10.32 -6.95
N SER A 228 16.35 -11.37 -6.13
CA SER A 228 16.28 -12.76 -6.58
C SER A 228 15.23 -13.55 -5.81
N GLY A 229 14.78 -14.66 -6.39
CA GLY A 229 13.73 -15.50 -5.81
C GLY A 229 13.37 -16.65 -6.74
N SER A 230 12.17 -17.21 -6.54
CA SER A 230 11.63 -18.18 -7.50
C SER A 230 11.45 -17.54 -8.89
N VAL A 231 11.77 -18.32 -9.94
CA VAL A 231 11.73 -17.87 -11.35
C VAL A 231 10.38 -17.22 -11.70
N GLU A 232 9.27 -17.82 -11.29
CA GLU A 232 7.94 -17.30 -11.63
C GLU A 232 7.64 -15.99 -10.88
N ILE A 233 8.00 -15.88 -9.59
CA ILE A 233 7.83 -14.64 -8.83
C ILE A 233 8.67 -13.52 -9.45
N MET A 234 9.91 -13.81 -9.81
CA MET A 234 10.80 -12.82 -10.44
C MET A 234 10.26 -12.34 -11.78
N ARG A 235 9.77 -13.26 -12.62
CA ARG A 235 9.11 -12.94 -13.89
C ARG A 235 7.89 -12.03 -13.69
N LEU A 236 7.03 -12.35 -12.73
CA LEU A 236 5.83 -11.56 -12.41
C LEU A 236 6.17 -10.18 -11.85
N LEU A 237 7.21 -10.10 -11.01
CA LEU A 237 7.70 -8.85 -10.44
C LEU A 237 8.29 -7.94 -11.52
N ASP A 238 9.12 -8.47 -12.41
CA ASP A 238 9.71 -7.72 -13.51
C ASP A 238 8.63 -7.20 -14.48
N ASP A 239 7.66 -8.05 -14.85
CA ASP A 239 6.50 -7.67 -15.68
C ASP A 239 5.70 -6.51 -15.06
N LEU A 240 5.51 -6.53 -13.73
CA LEU A 240 4.79 -5.47 -13.02
C LEU A 240 5.59 -4.18 -12.96
N LEU A 241 6.88 -4.26 -12.62
CA LEU A 241 7.77 -3.09 -12.52
C LEU A 241 7.98 -2.42 -13.88
N CYS A 242 8.18 -3.20 -14.95
CA CYS A 242 8.23 -2.68 -16.32
C CYS A 242 6.96 -1.90 -16.68
N SER A 243 5.78 -2.42 -16.29
CA SER A 243 4.52 -1.70 -16.54
C SER A 243 4.42 -0.36 -15.78
N PHE A 244 5.06 -0.24 -14.61
CA PHE A 244 5.14 1.02 -13.88
C PHE A 244 6.07 2.01 -14.57
N VAL A 245 7.19 1.55 -15.15
CA VAL A 245 8.09 2.37 -15.95
C VAL A 245 7.36 2.92 -17.17
N GLU A 246 6.72 2.05 -17.95
CA GLU A 246 5.98 2.41 -19.18
C GLU A 246 4.86 3.43 -18.92
N GLN A 247 4.21 3.33 -17.76
CA GLN A 247 3.13 4.23 -17.36
C GLN A 247 3.62 5.50 -16.64
N GLY A 248 4.94 5.71 -16.51
CA GLY A 248 5.51 6.88 -15.84
C GLY A 248 5.23 6.94 -14.34
N ARG A 249 5.16 5.79 -13.67
CA ARG A 249 4.78 5.67 -12.25
C ARG A 249 5.95 5.46 -11.29
N MET A 250 7.19 5.49 -11.79
CA MET A 250 8.39 5.29 -10.97
C MET A 250 8.97 6.58 -10.38
N LYS A 251 8.80 7.72 -11.07
CA LYS A 251 9.30 9.04 -10.63
C LYS A 251 8.38 10.14 -11.14
N LEU A 252 8.31 11.26 -10.42
CA LEU A 252 7.54 12.45 -10.82
C LEU A 252 8.23 13.27 -11.94
N ALA A 253 9.54 13.07 -12.14
CA ALA A 253 10.33 13.79 -13.15
C ALA A 253 10.15 13.18 -14.55
N ARG A 254 10.23 14.02 -15.60
CA ARG A 254 10.00 13.65 -17.01
C ARG A 254 11.21 13.04 -17.73
N ASP A 255 12.33 12.88 -17.04
CA ASP A 255 13.51 12.25 -17.62
C ASP A 255 13.33 10.73 -17.70
N GLU A 256 14.09 10.09 -18.58
CA GLU A 256 14.13 8.63 -18.68
C GLU A 256 14.43 8.00 -17.32
N TYR A 257 13.55 7.12 -16.85
CA TYR A 257 13.71 6.45 -15.56
C TYR A 257 14.86 5.45 -15.64
N LYS A 258 15.87 5.63 -14.78
CA LYS A 258 16.94 4.66 -14.56
C LYS A 258 16.58 3.79 -13.36
N PRO A 259 16.36 2.47 -13.54
CA PRO A 259 16.05 1.57 -12.44
C PRO A 259 17.13 1.60 -11.35
N CYS A 260 16.70 1.56 -10.09
CA CYS A 260 17.56 1.35 -8.92
C CYS A 260 17.77 -0.13 -8.57
N TYR A 261 17.20 -1.03 -9.37
CA TYR A 261 17.13 -2.46 -9.12
C TYR A 261 17.43 -3.27 -10.38
N ARG A 262 17.74 -4.55 -10.18
CA ARG A 262 17.86 -5.59 -11.19
C ARG A 262 17.16 -6.84 -10.68
N VAL A 263 16.19 -7.34 -11.43
CA VAL A 263 15.56 -8.62 -11.15
C VAL A 263 16.45 -9.73 -11.72
N ILE A 264 16.80 -10.71 -10.89
CA ILE A 264 17.62 -11.87 -11.24
C ILE A 264 16.70 -13.10 -11.26
N ALA A 265 16.47 -13.64 -12.45
CA ALA A 265 15.73 -14.88 -12.67
C ALA A 265 16.61 -16.13 -12.50
#